data_AF-A0A1T4WQV1-F1
#
_entry.id   AF-A0A1T4WQV1-F1
#
_cell.length_a   1.000
_cell.length_b   1.000
_cell.length_c   1.000
_cell.angle_alpha   90.00
_cell.angle_beta   90.00
_cell.angle_gamma   90.00
#
_symmetry.space_group_name_H-M   'P 1'
#
loop_
_entity.id
_entity.type
_entity.pdbx_description
1 polymer ?
#
loop_
_entity_poly.entity_id
_entity_poly.type
_entity_poly.pdbx_seq_one_letter_code
_entity_poly.pdbx_strand_id
1 'polypeptide(L)'
;MTSDPSICKRCALQGPTCCRLEPGQEEFCFPLSQTEKERIQEFQPDEGGFALQENTEGFVHNILRLFPGEKERVLALFPRQKFHFRLAVDASGACRFLGSKGCRIPQDLRPYYCRLFPFWVVHNEVSVFDSPSCLARREAVHLLRMFETFDTNAGTVRDLMGRLRLAWGLPPTAGSKPVKRSF
;
A
#
# COMPACT_ATOMS: atom_id res chain seq x y z
N MET A 1 -15.35 15.29 1.51
CA MET A 1 -15.95 13.99 1.87
C MET A 1 -14.78 13.07 2.13
N THR A 2 -14.62 12.69 3.39
CA THR A 2 -13.47 11.92 3.91
C THR A 2 -13.89 10.46 3.95
N SER A 3 -13.07 9.55 3.39
CA SER A 3 -13.23 8.09 3.54
C SER A 3 -13.60 7.80 4.99
N ASP A 4 -14.67 7.04 5.25
CA ASP A 4 -15.12 6.82 6.62
C ASP A 4 -13.97 6.21 7.45
N PRO A 5 -13.37 6.98 8.39
CA PRO A 5 -12.30 6.48 9.23
C PRO A 5 -12.80 5.29 10.08
N SER A 6 -14.12 5.10 10.21
CA SER A 6 -14.71 4.02 10.99
C SER A 6 -14.23 2.65 10.53
N ILE A 7 -14.18 2.34 9.22
CA ILE A 7 -13.87 0.97 8.80
C ILE A 7 -12.39 0.65 8.95
N CYS A 8 -11.49 1.55 8.54
CA CYS A 8 -10.05 1.33 8.72
C CYS A 8 -9.66 1.33 10.20
N LYS A 9 -10.29 2.18 11.02
CA LYS A 9 -10.12 2.17 12.48
C LYS A 9 -10.60 0.85 13.08
N ARG A 10 -11.80 0.39 12.73
CA ARG A 10 -12.37 -0.88 13.20
C ARG A 10 -11.51 -2.05 12.74
N CYS A 11 -11.03 -2.02 11.49
CA CYS A 11 -10.14 -3.03 10.92
C CYS A 11 -8.84 -3.12 11.72
N ALA A 12 -8.19 -1.98 12.02
CA ALA A 12 -6.95 -1.96 12.81
C ALA A 12 -7.07 -2.57 14.22
N LEU A 13 -8.28 -2.61 14.79
CA LEU A 13 -8.57 -3.26 16.07
C LEU A 13 -8.74 -4.78 15.98
N GLN A 14 -8.92 -5.33 14.77
CA GLN A 14 -9.17 -6.76 14.50
C GLN A 14 -7.93 -7.51 13.98
N GLY A 15 -6.71 -6.99 14.22
CA GLY A 15 -5.45 -7.47 13.64
C GLY A 15 -5.31 -9.00 13.48
N PRO A 16 -4.57 -9.49 12.45
CA PRO A 16 -3.63 -8.74 11.60
C PRO A 16 -4.28 -8.00 10.42
N THR A 17 -3.79 -6.79 10.13
CA THR A 17 -4.23 -5.87 9.06
C THR A 17 -3.07 -5.07 8.48
N CYS A 18 -3.32 -4.25 7.45
CA CYS A 18 -2.29 -3.37 6.87
C CYS A 18 -1.71 -2.32 7.86
N CYS A 19 -2.42 -2.00 8.95
CA CYS A 19 -1.96 -1.05 9.98
C CYS A 19 -1.48 -1.72 11.27
N ARG A 20 -1.67 -3.03 11.43
CA ARG A 20 -1.21 -3.82 12.57
C ARG A 20 -0.83 -5.21 12.11
N LEU A 21 0.46 -5.49 12.02
CA LEU A 21 0.98 -6.80 11.65
C LEU A 21 1.29 -7.65 12.89
N GLU A 22 1.51 -8.93 12.67
CA GLU A 22 2.11 -9.81 13.67
C GLU A 22 3.62 -9.54 13.74
N PRO A 23 4.18 -9.17 14.91
CA PRO A 23 5.61 -8.88 15.04
C PRO A 23 6.49 -9.98 14.44
N GLY A 24 7.53 -9.59 13.70
CA GLY A 24 8.36 -10.52 12.91
C GLY A 24 7.91 -10.68 11.45
N GLN A 25 6.74 -10.14 11.07
CA GLN A 25 6.26 -10.13 9.68
C GLN A 25 6.57 -8.80 8.95
N GLU A 26 7.51 -8.00 9.45
CA GLU A 26 7.84 -6.68 8.89
C GLU A 26 8.35 -6.75 7.44
N GLU A 27 8.98 -7.87 7.05
CA GLU A 27 9.50 -8.06 5.69
C GLU A 27 8.39 -8.05 4.61
N PHE A 28 7.14 -8.33 4.99
CA PHE A 28 6.00 -8.31 4.07
C PHE A 28 5.29 -6.97 3.99
N CYS A 29 5.78 -5.94 4.72
CA CYS A 29 5.25 -4.60 4.61
C CYS A 29 5.43 -4.06 3.20
N PHE A 30 4.39 -3.42 2.66
CA PHE A 30 4.46 -2.87 1.31
C PHE A 30 5.48 -1.71 1.25
N PRO A 31 6.33 -1.67 0.21
CA PRO A 31 7.41 -0.69 0.11
C PRO A 31 6.88 0.69 -0.26
N LEU A 32 7.59 1.72 0.16
CA LEU A 32 7.32 3.12 -0.14
C LEU A 32 8.24 3.59 -1.27
N SER A 33 7.70 4.38 -2.19
CA SER A 33 8.54 5.20 -3.06
C SER A 33 9.23 6.32 -2.27
N GLN A 34 10.36 6.80 -2.79
CA GLN A 34 11.06 7.95 -2.23
C GLN A 34 10.13 9.18 -2.13
N THR A 35 9.33 9.43 -3.17
CA THR A 35 8.39 10.55 -3.22
C THR A 35 7.24 10.42 -2.20
N GLU A 36 6.78 9.21 -1.87
CA GLU A 36 5.82 9.02 -0.77
C GLU A 36 6.46 9.32 0.59
N LYS A 37 7.67 8.80 0.82
CA LYS A 37 8.42 9.05 2.06
C LYS A 37 8.64 10.54 2.28
N GLU A 38 9.11 11.27 1.27
CA GLU A 38 9.37 12.71 1.35
C GLU A 38 8.10 13.50 1.68
N ARG A 39 6.99 13.28 0.96
CA ARG A 39 5.71 13.97 1.22
C ARG A 39 5.18 13.72 2.63
N ILE A 40 5.30 12.49 3.14
CA ILE A 40 4.86 12.17 4.51
C ILE A 40 5.82 12.79 5.52
N GLN A 41 7.13 12.79 5.25
CA GLN A 41 8.15 13.36 6.13
C GLN A 41 8.03 14.90 6.21
N GLU A 42 7.68 15.58 5.13
CA GLU A 42 7.39 17.03 5.15
C GLU A 42 6.18 17.37 6.03
N PHE A 43 5.14 16.51 5.99
CA PHE A 43 3.94 16.69 6.81
C PHE A 43 4.20 16.34 8.29
N GLN A 44 5.03 15.33 8.56
CA GLN A 44 5.33 14.85 9.91
C GLN A 44 6.82 14.54 10.05
N PRO A 45 7.66 15.58 10.28
CA PRO A 45 9.12 15.47 10.24
C PRO A 45 9.73 14.64 11.38
N ASP A 46 9.04 14.54 12.52
CA ASP A 46 9.61 14.08 13.79
C ASP A 46 9.16 12.71 14.29
N GLU A 47 8.98 11.74 13.40
CA GLU A 47 8.76 10.37 13.86
C GLU A 47 9.61 9.39 13.09
N GLY A 48 10.18 8.41 13.81
CA GLY A 48 10.74 7.19 13.25
C GLY A 48 9.68 6.32 12.57
N GLY A 49 8.81 6.93 11.76
CA GLY A 49 7.68 6.38 11.02
C GLY A 49 8.10 5.64 9.74
N PHE A 50 9.40 5.59 9.45
CA PHE A 50 9.97 4.83 8.35
C PHE A 50 11.07 3.90 8.86
N ALA A 51 11.19 2.75 8.23
CA ALA A 51 12.29 1.83 8.47
C ALA A 51 12.87 1.36 7.13
N LEU A 52 14.18 1.16 7.13
CA LEU A 52 14.91 0.56 6.03
C LEU A 52 14.87 -0.96 6.18
N GLN A 53 14.47 -1.67 5.14
CA GLN A 53 14.25 -3.12 5.15
C GLN A 53 15.04 -3.77 4.00
N GLU A 54 15.71 -4.89 4.27
CA GLU A 54 16.38 -5.65 3.22
C GLU A 54 15.35 -6.27 2.27
N ASN A 55 15.68 -6.32 0.98
CA ASN A 55 14.93 -7.07 -0.03
C ASN A 55 15.16 -8.57 0.14
N THR A 56 14.49 -9.17 1.13
CA THR A 56 14.51 -10.62 1.38
C THR A 56 13.89 -11.39 0.21
N GLU A 57 14.15 -12.70 0.15
CA GLU A 57 13.51 -13.56 -0.84
C GLU A 57 11.98 -13.61 -0.67
N GLY A 58 11.50 -13.66 0.58
CA GLY A 58 10.08 -13.63 0.91
C GLY A 58 9.41 -12.34 0.43
N PHE A 59 10.02 -11.19 0.72
CA PHE A 59 9.56 -9.88 0.25
C PHE A 59 9.45 -9.82 -1.28
N VAL A 60 10.54 -10.15 -1.99
CA VAL A 60 10.57 -10.07 -3.45
C VAL A 60 9.54 -11.02 -4.07
N HIS A 61 9.40 -12.23 -3.52
CA HIS A 61 8.37 -13.18 -3.94
C HIS A 61 6.96 -12.59 -3.77
N ASN A 62 6.69 -11.94 -2.63
CA ASN A 62 5.41 -11.30 -2.37
C ASN A 62 5.11 -10.17 -3.38
N ILE A 63 6.08 -9.30 -3.67
CA ILE A 63 5.88 -8.22 -4.67
C ILE A 63 5.65 -8.77 -6.07
N LEU A 64 6.36 -9.83 -6.48
CA LEU A 64 6.15 -10.47 -7.79
C LEU A 64 4.71 -10.96 -7.97
N ARG A 65 4.05 -11.44 -6.91
CA ARG A 65 2.63 -11.84 -6.96
C ARG A 65 1.68 -10.67 -7.18
N LEU A 66 2.06 -9.47 -6.76
CA LEU A 66 1.27 -8.26 -6.94
C LEU A 66 1.42 -7.64 -8.35
N PHE A 67 2.48 -7.98 -9.07
CA PHE A 67 2.79 -7.46 -10.41
C PHE A 67 3.01 -8.61 -11.42
N PRO A 68 1.97 -9.41 -11.72
CA PRO A 68 2.08 -10.53 -12.63
C PRO A 68 2.52 -10.07 -14.03
N GLY A 69 3.42 -10.83 -14.65
CA GLY A 69 3.95 -10.52 -15.98
C GLY A 69 5.05 -9.44 -16.00
N GLU A 70 5.44 -8.87 -14.86
CA GLU A 70 6.43 -7.78 -14.78
C GLU A 70 7.69 -8.16 -13.99
N LYS A 71 8.03 -9.46 -13.97
CA LYS A 71 9.13 -10.02 -13.17
C LYS A 71 10.44 -9.25 -13.28
N GLU A 72 10.90 -9.00 -14.50
CA GLU A 72 12.18 -8.31 -14.74
C GLU A 72 12.18 -6.89 -14.16
N ARG A 73 11.08 -6.16 -14.33
CA ARG A 73 10.94 -4.79 -13.81
C ARG A 73 10.94 -4.77 -12.28
N VAL A 74 10.20 -5.70 -11.66
CA VAL A 74 10.16 -5.84 -10.19
C VAL A 74 11.54 -6.19 -9.63
N LEU A 75 12.26 -7.14 -10.25
CA LEU A 75 13.60 -7.51 -9.81
C LEU A 75 14.64 -6.38 -9.99
N ALA A 76 14.44 -5.52 -10.99
CA ALA A 76 15.27 -4.32 -11.15
C ALA A 76 14.97 -3.25 -10.10
N LEU A 77 13.71 -3.13 -9.65
CA LEU A 77 13.32 -2.21 -8.57
C LEU A 77 13.76 -2.69 -7.19
N PHE A 78 13.65 -3.99 -6.95
CA PHE A 78 13.96 -4.62 -5.66
C PHE A 78 15.02 -5.71 -5.82
N PRO A 79 16.25 -5.35 -6.23
CA PRO A 79 17.33 -6.32 -6.36
C PRO A 79 17.67 -6.89 -4.97
N ARG A 80 18.04 -8.18 -4.95
CA ARG A 80 18.49 -8.88 -3.74
C ARG A 80 19.67 -8.11 -3.11
N GLN A 81 19.79 -8.15 -1.78
CA GLN A 81 20.84 -7.46 -1.00
C GLN A 81 20.82 -5.92 -1.09
N LYS A 82 19.80 -5.32 -1.69
CA LYS A 82 19.48 -3.91 -1.52
C LYS A 82 18.35 -3.75 -0.51
N PHE A 83 17.99 -2.50 -0.25
CA PHE A 83 17.00 -2.13 0.74
C PHE A 83 15.86 -1.34 0.11
N HIS A 84 14.71 -1.36 0.76
CA HIS A 84 13.58 -0.49 0.47
C HIS A 84 13.11 0.20 1.76
N PHE A 85 12.38 1.29 1.63
CA PHE A 85 11.69 1.90 2.76
C PHE A 85 10.31 1.30 2.94
N ARG A 86 9.89 1.14 4.19
CA ARG A 86 8.52 0.80 4.57
C ARG A 86 8.07 1.64 5.76
N LEU A 87 6.76 1.67 6.03
CA LEU A 87 6.24 2.31 7.23
C LEU A 87 6.74 1.59 8.48
N ALA A 88 7.26 2.33 9.44
CA ALA A 88 7.72 1.79 10.71
C ALA A 88 6.55 1.21 11.54
N VAL A 89 6.86 0.19 12.32
CA VAL A 89 5.95 -0.36 13.33
C VAL A 89 6.57 -0.24 14.72
N ASP A 90 5.75 -0.31 15.75
CA ASP A 90 6.21 -0.46 17.14
C ASP A 90 6.40 -1.93 17.52
N ALA A 91 6.80 -2.19 18.76
CA ALA A 91 7.04 -3.54 19.27
C ALA A 91 5.79 -4.43 19.30
N SER A 92 4.58 -3.84 19.22
CA SER A 92 3.31 -4.56 19.12
C SER A 92 2.90 -4.87 17.67
N GLY A 93 3.70 -4.43 16.69
CA GLY A 93 3.39 -4.56 15.27
C GLY A 93 2.43 -3.49 14.75
N ALA A 94 2.08 -2.48 15.56
CA ALA A 94 1.23 -1.38 15.10
C ALA A 94 2.04 -0.38 14.28
N CYS A 95 1.50 0.06 13.13
CA CYS A 95 2.07 1.14 12.34
C CYS A 95 2.22 2.40 13.20
N ARG A 96 3.39 3.04 13.18
CA ARG A 96 3.66 4.21 14.04
C ARG A 96 2.74 5.40 13.74
N PHE A 97 2.19 5.48 12.53
CA PHE A 97 1.19 6.51 12.21
C PHE A 97 -0.23 6.16 12.66
N LEU A 98 -0.47 5.00 13.27
CA LEU A 98 -1.77 4.62 13.82
C LEU A 98 -1.98 5.30 15.18
N GLY A 99 -2.93 6.24 15.26
CA GLY A 99 -3.38 6.85 16.51
C GLY A 99 -4.70 6.28 17.01
N SER A 100 -5.15 6.75 18.18
CA SER A 100 -6.43 6.33 18.80
C SER A 100 -7.67 6.63 17.95
N LYS A 101 -7.57 7.62 17.05
CA LYS A 101 -8.62 8.02 16.11
C LYS A 101 -8.46 7.41 14.70
N GLY A 102 -7.48 6.54 14.49
CA GLY A 102 -7.11 6.00 13.17
C GLY A 102 -5.78 6.57 12.68
N CYS A 103 -5.51 6.44 11.38
CA CYS A 103 -4.25 6.92 10.79
C CYS A 103 -4.11 8.45 10.95
N ARG A 104 -2.97 8.89 11.48
CA ARG A 104 -2.62 10.30 11.69
C ARG A 104 -2.22 11.03 10.40
N ILE A 105 -1.87 10.29 9.34
CA ILE A 105 -1.59 10.86 8.02
C ILE A 105 -2.92 11.18 7.31
N PRO A 106 -3.08 12.40 6.76
CA PRO A 106 -4.21 12.78 5.90
C PRO A 106 -4.41 11.83 4.71
N GLN A 107 -5.66 11.63 4.30
CA GLN A 107 -6.04 10.59 3.33
C GLN A 107 -5.28 10.69 2.00
N ASP A 108 -5.04 11.91 1.52
CA ASP A 108 -4.34 12.24 0.29
C ASP A 108 -2.82 12.10 0.38
N LEU A 109 -2.25 12.24 1.58
CA LEU A 109 -0.83 12.05 1.88
C LEU A 109 -0.46 10.61 2.25
N ARG A 110 -1.44 9.77 2.60
CA ARG A 110 -1.19 8.34 2.87
C ARG A 110 -0.52 7.67 1.67
N PRO A 111 0.36 6.67 1.91
CA PRO A 111 0.92 5.87 0.83
C PRO A 111 -0.15 5.31 -0.10
N TYR A 112 0.19 5.15 -1.37
CA TYR A 112 -0.74 4.63 -2.38
C TYR A 112 -1.29 3.26 -1.98
N TYR A 113 -0.45 2.39 -1.42
CA TYR A 113 -0.92 1.09 -0.92
C TYR A 113 -2.00 1.23 0.15
N CYS A 114 -1.84 2.15 1.11
CA CYS A 114 -2.85 2.39 2.14
C CYS A 114 -4.17 2.95 1.58
N ARG A 115 -4.13 3.62 0.43
CA ARG A 115 -5.30 4.16 -0.27
C ARG A 115 -5.93 3.16 -1.24
N LEU A 116 -5.14 2.22 -1.75
CA LEU A 116 -5.58 1.14 -2.63
C LEU A 116 -6.21 0.01 -1.84
N PHE A 117 -5.62 -0.39 -0.71
CA PHE A 117 -6.07 -1.54 0.06
C PHE A 117 -7.56 -1.40 0.48
N PRO A 118 -8.41 -2.43 0.27
CA PRO A 118 -8.09 -3.80 -0.14
C PRO A 118 -8.15 -4.05 -1.65
N PHE A 119 -8.34 -3.00 -2.45
CA PHE A 119 -8.39 -3.10 -3.91
C PHE A 119 -6.99 -3.24 -4.52
N TRP A 120 -6.94 -3.95 -5.64
CA TRP A 120 -5.77 -4.04 -6.49
C TRP A 120 -6.19 -3.98 -7.96
N VAL A 121 -5.22 -3.82 -8.87
CA VAL A 121 -5.51 -3.78 -10.31
C VAL A 121 -4.60 -4.76 -11.02
N VAL A 122 -5.20 -5.69 -11.77
CA VAL A 122 -4.51 -6.67 -12.60
C VAL A 122 -5.14 -6.63 -13.98
N HIS A 123 -4.34 -6.50 -15.04
CA HIS A 123 -4.82 -6.38 -16.43
C HIS A 123 -5.94 -5.33 -16.62
N ASN A 124 -5.83 -4.19 -15.92
CA ASN A 124 -6.82 -3.09 -15.93
C ASN A 124 -8.18 -3.41 -15.27
N GLU A 125 -8.31 -4.58 -14.64
CA GLU A 125 -9.48 -4.96 -13.85
C GLU A 125 -9.22 -4.74 -12.37
N VAL A 126 -10.23 -4.24 -11.65
CA VAL A 126 -10.15 -4.06 -10.20
C VAL A 126 -10.48 -5.36 -9.51
N SER A 127 -9.53 -5.88 -8.75
CA SER A 127 -9.69 -7.03 -7.86
C SER A 127 -9.62 -6.60 -6.40
N VAL A 128 -9.96 -7.52 -5.49
CA VAL A 128 -9.91 -7.31 -4.04
C VAL A 128 -9.05 -8.41 -3.45
N PHE A 129 -8.14 -8.06 -2.54
CA PHE A 129 -7.35 -9.07 -1.85
C PHE A 129 -8.23 -10.06 -1.10
N ASP A 130 -7.92 -11.35 -1.27
CA ASP A 130 -8.59 -12.42 -0.56
C ASP A 130 -7.90 -12.70 0.77
N SER A 131 -8.22 -11.86 1.74
CA SER A 131 -7.83 -12.08 3.13
C SER A 131 -9.09 -12.37 3.94
N PRO A 132 -9.22 -13.58 4.53
CA PRO A 132 -10.36 -13.93 5.39
C PRO A 132 -10.56 -12.99 6.57
N SER A 133 -9.50 -12.31 7.03
CA SER A 133 -9.54 -11.33 8.13
C SER A 133 -9.87 -9.91 7.66
N CYS A 134 -10.02 -9.65 6.36
CA CYS A 134 -10.34 -8.31 5.86
C CYS A 134 -11.78 -7.92 6.23
N LEU A 135 -11.93 -7.01 7.20
CA LEU A 135 -13.24 -6.53 7.65
C LEU A 135 -14.11 -6.00 6.51
N ALA A 136 -13.51 -5.26 5.58
CA ALA A 136 -14.23 -4.73 4.43
C ALA A 136 -14.84 -5.82 3.53
N ARG A 137 -14.16 -6.95 3.37
CA ARG A 137 -14.68 -8.09 2.61
C ARG A 137 -15.73 -8.86 3.39
N ARG A 138 -15.62 -8.92 4.72
CA ARG A 138 -16.62 -9.56 5.58
C ARG A 138 -17.94 -8.78 5.63
N GLU A 139 -17.87 -7.45 5.52
CA GLU A 139 -19.05 -6.57 5.62
C GLU A 139 -19.68 -6.23 4.26
N ALA A 140 -18.91 -6.27 3.17
CA ALA A 140 -19.41 -5.98 1.84
C ALA A 140 -19.66 -7.26 1.04
N VAL A 141 -20.91 -7.46 0.65
CA VAL A 141 -21.34 -8.64 -0.11
C VAL A 141 -20.78 -8.63 -1.55
N HIS A 142 -20.56 -7.45 -2.14
CA HIS A 142 -20.08 -7.27 -3.52
C HIS A 142 -19.19 -6.03 -3.69
N LEU A 143 -18.39 -6.00 -4.77
CA LEU A 143 -17.42 -4.95 -5.08
C LEU A 143 -18.00 -3.52 -5.08
N LEU A 144 -19.22 -3.34 -5.60
CA LEU A 144 -19.90 -2.03 -5.60
C LEU A 144 -20.11 -1.49 -4.18
N ARG A 145 -20.51 -2.35 -3.23
CA ARG A 145 -20.68 -1.96 -1.83
C ARG A 145 -19.35 -1.65 -1.17
N MET A 146 -18.27 -2.32 -1.57
CA MET A 146 -16.93 -1.95 -1.11
C MET A 146 -16.56 -0.54 -1.58
N PHE A 147 -16.83 -0.21 -2.85
CA PHE A 147 -16.57 1.14 -3.36
C PHE A 147 -17.32 2.23 -2.58
N GLU A 148 -18.60 2.00 -2.28
CA GLU A 148 -19.40 2.91 -1.44
C GLU A 148 -18.78 3.08 -0.03
N THR A 149 -18.41 1.97 0.62
CA THR A 149 -17.81 1.99 1.97
C THR A 149 -16.50 2.76 2.03
N PHE A 150 -15.68 2.71 0.97
CA PHE A 150 -14.40 3.43 0.90
C PHE A 150 -14.51 4.80 0.25
N ASP A 151 -15.70 5.25 -0.13
CA ASP A 151 -15.93 6.49 -0.89
C ASP A 151 -15.03 6.59 -2.13
N THR A 152 -15.03 5.52 -2.94
CA THR A 152 -14.17 5.37 -4.12
C THR A 152 -14.93 4.73 -5.28
N ASN A 153 -14.25 4.53 -6.41
CA ASN A 153 -14.78 3.81 -7.57
C ASN A 153 -13.64 3.18 -8.38
N ALA A 154 -13.98 2.35 -9.36
CA ALA A 154 -12.99 1.67 -10.20
C ALA A 154 -12.04 2.63 -10.94
N GLY A 155 -12.51 3.80 -11.37
CA GLY A 155 -11.69 4.81 -12.02
C GLY A 155 -10.63 5.38 -11.07
N THR A 156 -11.03 5.70 -9.84
CA THR A 156 -10.13 6.19 -8.78
C THR A 156 -9.10 5.14 -8.38
N VAL A 157 -9.50 3.87 -8.25
CA VAL A 157 -8.58 2.77 -7.96
C VAL A 157 -7.56 2.60 -9.08
N ARG A 158 -7.98 2.67 -10.35
CA ARG A 158 -7.07 2.63 -11.50
C ARG A 158 -6.11 3.81 -11.55
N ASP A 159 -6.58 5.03 -11.25
CA ASP A 159 -5.72 6.22 -11.14
C ASP A 159 -4.66 6.05 -10.03
N LEU A 160 -5.07 5.58 -8.85
CA LEU A 160 -4.14 5.31 -7.74
C LEU A 160 -3.09 4.26 -8.10
N MET A 161 -3.48 3.19 -8.79
CA MET A 161 -2.53 2.20 -9.30
C MET A 161 -1.53 2.84 -10.27
N GLY A 162 -2.02 3.65 -11.22
CA GLY A 162 -1.15 4.36 -12.16
C GLY A 162 -0.14 5.27 -11.45
N ARG A 163 -0.57 6.00 -10.43
CA ARG A 163 0.31 6.86 -9.63
C ARG A 163 1.33 6.08 -8.81
N LEU A 164 0.93 4.96 -8.19
CA LEU A 164 1.85 4.05 -7.50
C LEU A 164 2.95 3.59 -8.45
N ARG A 165 2.55 3.12 -9.62
CA ARG A 165 3.48 2.63 -10.66
C ARG A 165 4.43 3.72 -11.11
N LEU A 166 3.92 4.92 -11.42
CA LEU A 166 4.74 6.08 -11.79
C LEU A 166 5.70 6.52 -10.68
N ALA A 167 5.30 6.40 -9.41
CA ALA A 167 6.16 6.70 -8.27
C ALA A 167 7.34 5.71 -8.15
N TRP A 168 7.18 4.49 -8.65
CA TRP A 168 8.25 3.49 -8.79
C TRP A 168 8.98 3.57 -10.12
N GLY A 169 8.67 4.54 -10.99
CA GLY A 169 9.26 4.62 -12.33
C GLY A 169 8.76 3.55 -13.31
N LEU A 170 7.66 2.87 -12.99
CA LEU A 170 6.97 1.96 -13.88
C LEU A 170 5.99 2.73 -14.80
N PRO A 171 5.66 2.17 -15.98
CA PRO A 171 4.55 2.68 -16.80
C PRO A 171 3.24 2.68 -16.00
N PRO A 172 2.32 3.63 -16.22
CA PRO A 172 1.07 3.75 -15.46
C PRO A 172 0.13 2.53 -15.63
N THR A 173 0.30 1.79 -16.72
CA THR A 173 -0.43 0.56 -17.03
C THR A 173 0.56 -0.56 -17.38
N ALA A 174 0.27 -1.79 -16.95
CA ALA A 174 1.10 -2.95 -17.28
C ALA A 174 1.25 -3.11 -18.80
N GLY A 175 2.44 -3.52 -19.27
CA GLY A 175 2.74 -3.69 -20.69
C GLY A 175 2.96 -2.40 -21.49
N SER A 176 2.74 -1.22 -20.91
CA SER A 176 2.99 0.07 -21.58
C SER A 176 4.48 0.44 -21.57
N LYS A 177 4.90 1.34 -22.47
CA LYS A 177 6.29 1.84 -22.47
C LYS A 177 6.54 2.74 -21.24
N PRO A 178 7.77 2.76 -20.67
CA PRO A 178 8.12 3.68 -19.60
C PRO A 178 7.90 5.13 -20.05
N VAL A 179 7.35 5.95 -19.18
CA VAL A 179 7.28 7.40 -19.42
C VAL A 179 8.70 7.94 -19.26
N LYS A 180 9.26 8.53 -20.32
CA LYS A 180 10.53 9.26 -20.21
C LYS A 180 10.29 10.46 -19.30
N ARG A 181 10.87 10.47 -18.10
CA ARG A 181 10.97 11.69 -17.29
C ARG A 181 12.04 12.57 -17.93
N SER A 182 11.65 13.48 -18.82
CA SER A 182 12.47 14.66 -19.09
C SER A 182 12.27 15.61 -17.91
N PHE A 183 13.30 15.74 -17.07
CA PHE A 183 13.43 16.90 -16.19
C PHE A 183 14.02 18.04 -16.99
#